data_AF-K0B1B2-F1
#
_entry.id   AF-K0B1B2-F1
#
_cell.length_a   1.000
_cell.length_b   1.000
_cell.length_c   1.000
_cell.angle_alpha   90.00
_cell.angle_beta   90.00
_cell.angle_gamma   90.00
#
_symmetry.space_group_name_H-M   'P 1'
#
loop_
_entity.id
_entity.type
_entity.pdbx_description
1 polymer ?
#
loop_
_entity_poly.entity_id
_entity_poly.type
_entity_poly.pdbx_seq_one_letter_code
_entity_poly.pdbx_strand_id
1 'polypeptide(L)'
;MTKVIVIGGGWAGCAAALSAKKAGGDVTLIEKTDLLVGLGNVGGIMRNNGRFTATEENILLGASELFNITDKVARHKNIKFPGHDHATLYDVTKVEPEVRRLLEDRGIKVLLEARAMDVIMEDSKLKGIVLADETIVYGDVFIETTGSTGPIGNCLKYGNGCSMCILRCPSYGPRASISSLAGIEDIVGKRGDECYGAFSGSCKLNKDSLSKEVIETLNREGVVILKIPDEDINLEKLNIKVCQQYALKEFAQNVILLDTGHAL
;
A
#
# COMPACT_ATOMS: atom_id res chain seq x y z
N MET A 1 -17.41 -8.30 -24.66
CA MET A 1 -16.44 -8.59 -23.58
C MET A 1 -16.87 -7.77 -22.39
N THR A 2 -16.99 -8.37 -21.19
CA THR A 2 -17.47 -7.67 -19.99
C THR A 2 -16.48 -6.57 -19.59
N LYS A 3 -16.95 -5.35 -19.42
CA LYS A 3 -16.13 -4.21 -18.98
C LYS A 3 -15.98 -4.23 -17.47
N VAL A 4 -14.75 -4.42 -16.99
CA VAL A 4 -14.43 -4.48 -15.56
C VAL A 4 -13.64 -3.23 -15.17
N ILE A 5 -14.17 -2.47 -14.22
CA ILE A 5 -13.56 -1.26 -13.70
C ILE A 5 -12.99 -1.55 -12.32
N VAL A 6 -11.68 -1.41 -12.18
CA VAL A 6 -10.98 -1.56 -10.90
C VAL A 6 -10.60 -0.18 -10.39
N ILE A 7 -10.96 0.15 -9.15
CA ILE A 7 -10.83 1.50 -8.60
C ILE A 7 -9.82 1.47 -7.45
N GLY A 8 -8.65 2.05 -7.67
CA GLY A 8 -7.51 2.07 -6.76
C GLY A 8 -6.41 1.08 -7.19
N GLY A 9 -5.27 1.61 -7.60
CA GLY A 9 -4.11 0.88 -8.15
C GLY A 9 -3.15 0.33 -7.10
N GLY A 10 -3.61 0.04 -5.88
CA GLY A 10 -2.82 -0.66 -4.87
C GLY A 10 -2.56 -2.13 -5.22
N TRP A 11 -1.87 -2.87 -4.35
CA TRP A 11 -1.61 -4.31 -4.55
C TRP A 11 -2.87 -5.12 -4.86
N ALA A 12 -3.97 -4.87 -4.13
CA ALA A 12 -5.24 -5.53 -4.35
C ALA A 12 -5.83 -5.18 -5.73
N GLY A 13 -5.76 -3.92 -6.15
CA GLY A 13 -6.27 -3.48 -7.46
C GLY A 13 -5.47 -4.06 -8.62
N CYS A 14 -4.14 -4.06 -8.53
CA CYS A 14 -3.29 -4.70 -9.54
C CYS A 14 -3.59 -6.20 -9.65
N ALA A 15 -3.75 -6.90 -8.51
CA ALA A 15 -4.08 -8.32 -8.50
C ALA A 15 -5.49 -8.57 -9.08
N ALA A 16 -6.49 -7.78 -8.69
CA ALA A 16 -7.85 -7.87 -9.22
C ALA A 16 -7.90 -7.63 -10.73
N ALA A 17 -7.17 -6.63 -11.23
CA ALA A 17 -7.10 -6.32 -12.66
C ALA A 17 -6.49 -7.48 -13.46
N LEU A 18 -5.40 -8.09 -12.97
CA LEU A 18 -4.78 -9.27 -13.59
C LEU A 18 -5.74 -10.46 -13.62
N SER A 19 -6.41 -10.73 -12.50
CA SER A 19 -7.37 -11.83 -12.40
C SER A 19 -8.58 -11.62 -13.32
N ALA A 20 -9.15 -10.41 -13.35
CA ALA A 20 -10.25 -10.06 -14.25
C ALA A 20 -9.83 -10.19 -15.73
N LYS A 21 -8.59 -9.79 -16.08
CA LYS A 21 -8.06 -9.94 -17.43
C LYS A 21 -7.89 -11.41 -17.82
N LYS A 22 -7.35 -12.24 -16.93
CA LYS A 22 -7.24 -13.70 -17.13
C LYS A 22 -8.60 -14.37 -17.34
N ALA A 23 -9.64 -13.87 -16.67
CA ALA A 23 -11.01 -14.32 -16.86
C ALA A 23 -11.67 -13.83 -18.17
N GLY A 24 -10.95 -13.08 -19.01
CA GLY A 24 -11.43 -12.58 -20.30
C GLY A 24 -12.17 -11.24 -20.22
N GLY A 25 -12.02 -10.48 -19.13
CA GLY A 25 -12.58 -9.14 -19.00
C GLY A 25 -11.83 -8.08 -19.82
N ASP A 26 -12.56 -7.05 -20.24
CA ASP A 26 -11.99 -5.79 -20.75
C ASP A 26 -11.77 -4.85 -19.56
N VAL A 27 -10.53 -4.70 -19.12
CA VAL A 27 -10.21 -4.15 -17.80
C VAL A 27 -9.67 -2.73 -17.91
N THR A 28 -10.28 -1.82 -17.15
CA THR A 28 -9.72 -0.48 -16.87
C THR A 28 -9.41 -0.35 -15.38
N LEU A 29 -8.17 -0.02 -15.04
CA LEU A 29 -7.71 0.28 -13.69
C LEU A 29 -7.59 1.79 -13.52
N ILE A 30 -8.23 2.34 -12.50
CA ILE A 30 -8.24 3.77 -12.16
C ILE A 30 -7.38 3.98 -10.91
N GLU A 31 -6.40 4.87 -10.96
CA GLU A 31 -5.55 5.22 -9.81
C GLU A 31 -5.44 6.74 -9.69
N LYS A 32 -5.64 7.26 -8.47
CA LYS A 32 -5.66 8.72 -8.25
C LYS A 32 -4.28 9.35 -8.36
N THR A 33 -3.22 8.59 -8.11
CA THR A 33 -1.84 9.07 -8.13
C THR A 33 -1.15 8.74 -9.47
N ASP A 34 0.08 9.21 -9.60
CA ASP A 34 0.99 8.93 -10.70
C ASP A 34 1.69 7.56 -10.59
N LEU A 35 1.42 6.79 -9.53
CA LEU A 35 2.10 5.53 -9.21
C LEU A 35 1.12 4.43 -8.82
N LEU A 36 1.36 3.21 -9.30
CA LEU A 36 0.69 2.01 -8.83
C LEU A 36 1.30 1.52 -7.50
N VAL A 37 0.73 0.44 -6.95
CA VAL A 37 1.07 -0.28 -5.72
C VAL A 37 0.95 0.50 -4.40
N GLY A 38 0.58 1.80 -4.43
CA GLY A 38 0.21 2.59 -3.26
C GLY A 38 1.26 2.58 -2.14
N LEU A 39 0.88 2.17 -0.93
CA LEU A 39 1.80 2.06 0.22
C LEU A 39 2.91 1.00 0.02
N GLY A 40 2.80 0.16 -1.01
CA GLY A 40 3.87 -0.72 -1.46
C GLY A 40 5.14 0.04 -1.88
N ASN A 41 5.02 1.31 -2.28
CA ASN A 41 6.15 2.18 -2.61
C ASN A 41 6.92 2.70 -1.37
N VAL A 42 6.51 2.28 -0.17
CA VAL A 42 7.15 2.61 1.11
C VAL A 42 7.54 1.34 1.84
N GLY A 43 6.59 0.42 2.01
CA GLY A 43 6.74 -0.70 2.93
C GLY A 43 7.78 -1.74 2.54
N GLY A 44 7.94 -2.09 1.26
CA GLY A 44 9.04 -2.96 0.79
C GLY A 44 9.13 -4.39 1.35
N ILE A 45 8.35 -4.77 2.36
CA ILE A 45 8.48 -6.04 3.09
C ILE A 45 7.49 -7.06 2.54
N MET A 46 7.99 -8.21 2.09
CA MET A 46 7.21 -9.35 1.61
C MET A 46 7.70 -10.65 2.24
N ARG A 47 6.91 -11.71 2.09
CA ARG A 47 7.26 -13.07 2.53
C ARG A 47 7.66 -13.15 4.01
N ASN A 48 7.08 -12.32 4.87
CA ASN A 48 7.29 -12.36 6.32
C ASN A 48 6.04 -12.92 7.02
N ASN A 49 6.22 -13.87 7.93
CA ASN A 49 5.15 -14.42 8.78
C ASN A 49 3.91 -14.77 7.93
N GLY A 50 2.73 -14.20 8.24
CA GLY A 50 1.50 -14.44 7.49
C GLY A 50 1.53 -14.02 6.02
N ARG A 51 2.37 -13.04 5.63
CA ARG A 51 2.54 -12.69 4.20
C ARG A 51 3.21 -13.81 3.43
N PHE A 52 4.04 -14.65 4.07
CA PHE A 52 4.62 -15.81 3.42
C PHE A 52 3.52 -16.80 3.01
N THR A 53 2.67 -17.20 3.95
CA THR A 53 1.55 -18.11 3.70
C THR A 53 0.62 -17.57 2.61
N ALA A 54 0.21 -16.31 2.73
CA ALA A 54 -0.66 -15.68 1.73
C ALA A 54 -0.01 -15.66 0.33
N THR A 55 1.30 -15.41 0.24
CA THR A 55 2.03 -15.47 -1.03
C THR A 55 1.96 -16.88 -1.64
N GLU A 56 2.28 -17.92 -0.87
CA GLU A 56 2.29 -19.30 -1.39
C GLU A 56 0.89 -19.76 -1.81
N GLU A 57 -0.14 -19.42 -1.04
CA GLU A 57 -1.54 -19.72 -1.39
C GLU A 57 -1.95 -19.03 -2.70
N ASN A 58 -1.64 -17.75 -2.87
CA ASN A 58 -1.96 -17.02 -4.10
C ASN A 58 -1.21 -17.58 -5.32
N ILE A 59 0.05 -18.00 -5.14
CA ILE A 59 0.82 -18.66 -6.21
C ILE A 59 0.14 -19.96 -6.62
N LEU A 60 -0.29 -20.79 -5.67
CA LEU A 60 -1.00 -22.05 -5.94
C LEU A 60 -2.35 -21.82 -6.62
N LEU A 61 -3.03 -20.72 -6.31
CA LEU A 61 -4.26 -20.28 -6.99
C LEU A 61 -4.01 -19.66 -8.38
N GLY A 62 -2.76 -19.63 -8.86
CA GLY A 62 -2.41 -19.16 -10.20
C GLY A 62 -2.18 -17.64 -10.32
N ALA A 63 -1.94 -16.96 -9.20
CA ALA A 63 -1.71 -15.51 -9.14
C ALA A 63 -0.25 -15.16 -8.76
N SER A 64 0.72 -15.75 -9.46
CA SER A 64 2.15 -15.62 -9.13
C SER A 64 2.82 -14.35 -9.63
N GLU A 65 2.26 -13.63 -10.60
CA GLU A 65 2.99 -12.61 -11.36
C GLU A 65 3.53 -11.45 -10.52
N LEU A 66 2.70 -10.92 -9.60
CA LEU A 66 3.12 -9.81 -8.74
C LEU A 66 4.19 -10.24 -7.73
N PHE A 67 4.09 -11.47 -7.20
CA PHE A 67 5.09 -12.02 -6.29
C PHE A 67 6.41 -12.26 -7.00
N ASN A 68 6.39 -12.79 -8.23
CA ASN A 68 7.57 -12.95 -9.06
C ASN A 68 8.29 -11.62 -9.31
N ILE A 69 7.55 -10.52 -9.50
CA ILE A 69 8.15 -9.17 -9.60
C ILE A 69 8.83 -8.80 -8.28
N THR A 70 8.15 -8.92 -7.14
CA THR A 70 8.75 -8.58 -5.84
C THR A 70 9.99 -9.43 -5.53
N ASP A 71 10.00 -10.70 -5.93
CA ASP A 71 11.13 -11.61 -5.76
C ASP A 71 12.30 -11.29 -6.70
N LYS A 72 12.00 -10.81 -7.91
CA LYS A 72 12.97 -10.36 -8.91
C LYS A 72 13.66 -9.07 -8.48
N VAL A 73 12.90 -8.11 -7.94
CA VAL A 73 13.43 -6.81 -7.49
C VAL A 73 13.80 -6.79 -6.00
N ALA A 74 13.87 -7.96 -5.36
CA ALA A 74 14.33 -8.11 -3.99
C ALA A 74 15.79 -7.65 -3.84
N ARG A 75 16.05 -6.78 -2.85
CA ARG A 75 17.42 -6.44 -2.42
C ARG A 75 17.95 -7.48 -1.44
N HIS A 76 17.10 -7.90 -0.52
CA HIS A 76 17.45 -8.80 0.58
C HIS A 76 16.40 -9.88 0.73
N LYS A 77 16.81 -11.11 1.04
CA LYS A 77 15.93 -12.26 1.22
C LYS A 77 16.30 -12.97 2.50
N ASN A 78 15.29 -13.52 3.18
CA ASN A 78 15.46 -14.30 4.41
C ASN A 78 16.20 -13.54 5.52
N ILE A 79 15.93 -12.24 5.67
CA ILE A 79 16.53 -11.43 6.73
C ILE A 79 15.73 -11.52 8.03
N LYS A 80 16.44 -11.25 9.14
CA LYS A 80 15.87 -11.24 10.48
C LYS A 80 15.82 -9.83 11.05
N PHE A 81 14.69 -9.46 11.61
CA PHE A 81 14.53 -8.25 12.41
C PHE A 81 13.43 -8.48 13.46
N PRO A 82 13.27 -7.62 14.47
CA PRO A 82 12.36 -7.91 15.59
C PRO A 82 10.95 -8.35 15.14
N GLY A 83 10.55 -9.55 15.55
CA GLY A 83 9.28 -10.18 15.19
C GLY A 83 9.24 -10.93 13.85
N HIS A 84 10.37 -11.02 13.13
CA HIS A 84 10.45 -11.60 11.78
C HIS A 84 11.74 -12.38 11.56
N ASP A 85 11.61 -13.67 11.20
CA ASP A 85 12.75 -14.58 11.01
C ASP A 85 13.19 -14.80 9.56
N HIS A 86 12.38 -14.38 8.59
CA HIS A 86 12.54 -14.79 7.17
C HIS A 86 11.99 -13.75 6.18
N ALA A 87 12.10 -12.46 6.48
CA ALA A 87 11.53 -11.43 5.62
C ALA A 87 12.32 -11.23 4.31
N THR A 88 11.61 -10.86 3.24
CA THR A 88 12.19 -10.40 1.98
C THR A 88 11.92 -8.90 1.81
N LEU A 89 12.94 -8.14 1.42
CA LEU A 89 12.84 -6.71 1.15
C LEU A 89 12.97 -6.45 -0.35
N TYR A 90 11.90 -5.97 -0.99
CA TYR A 90 11.94 -5.52 -2.38
C TYR A 90 12.30 -4.05 -2.51
N ASP A 91 12.91 -3.72 -3.65
CA ASP A 91 13.26 -2.35 -4.00
C ASP A 91 12.01 -1.56 -4.41
N VAL A 92 11.56 -0.65 -3.54
CA VAL A 92 10.35 0.14 -3.73
C VAL A 92 10.45 1.10 -4.92
N THR A 93 11.66 1.40 -5.41
CA THR A 93 11.87 2.26 -6.58
C THR A 93 11.76 1.49 -7.89
N LYS A 94 11.93 0.16 -7.85
CA LYS A 94 11.91 -0.72 -9.04
C LYS A 94 10.60 -1.48 -9.20
N VAL A 95 9.87 -1.70 -8.11
CA VAL A 95 8.67 -2.55 -8.14
C VAL A 95 7.55 -1.94 -8.99
N GLU A 96 7.32 -0.64 -8.90
CA GLU A 96 6.18 0.02 -9.55
C GLU A 96 6.30 -0.01 -11.09
N PRO A 97 7.45 0.33 -11.70
CA PRO A 97 7.61 0.25 -13.14
C PRO A 97 7.41 -1.17 -13.69
N GLU A 98 7.88 -2.19 -12.96
CA GLU A 98 7.70 -3.59 -13.36
C GLU A 98 6.25 -4.05 -13.27
N VAL A 99 5.53 -3.63 -12.22
CA VAL A 99 4.08 -3.90 -12.07
C VAL A 99 3.29 -3.18 -13.16
N ARG A 100 3.58 -1.91 -13.42
CA ARG A 100 2.92 -1.12 -14.46
C ARG A 100 3.08 -1.78 -15.83
N ARG A 101 4.32 -2.13 -16.20
CA ARG A 101 4.60 -2.82 -17.46
C ARG A 101 3.86 -4.14 -17.57
N LEU A 102 3.84 -4.94 -16.50
CA LEU A 102 3.08 -6.19 -16.47
C LEU A 102 1.59 -5.97 -16.77
N LEU A 103 0.95 -4.95 -16.19
CA LEU A 103 -0.47 -4.68 -16.46
C LEU A 103 -0.70 -4.26 -17.92
N GLU A 104 0.14 -3.34 -18.41
CA GLU A 104 0.06 -2.81 -19.79
C GLU A 104 0.30 -3.91 -20.83
N ASP A 105 1.31 -4.78 -20.63
CA ASP A 105 1.63 -5.92 -21.49
C ASP A 105 0.48 -6.95 -21.53
N ARG A 106 -0.34 -7.02 -20.47
CA ARG A 106 -1.56 -7.84 -20.44
C ARG A 106 -2.77 -7.14 -21.07
N GLY A 107 -2.59 -5.96 -21.65
CA GLY A 107 -3.65 -5.18 -22.29
C GLY A 107 -4.70 -4.70 -21.29
N ILE A 108 -4.28 -4.36 -20.07
CA ILE A 108 -5.12 -3.67 -19.08
C ILE A 108 -4.93 -2.17 -19.29
N LYS A 109 -6.03 -1.42 -19.43
CA LYS A 109 -5.98 0.03 -19.55
C LYS A 109 -5.74 0.65 -18.17
N VAL A 110 -4.61 1.31 -17.97
CA VAL A 110 -4.28 2.00 -16.72
C VAL A 110 -4.52 3.49 -16.88
N LEU A 111 -5.36 4.06 -16.01
CA LEU A 111 -5.64 5.49 -15.90
C LEU A 111 -5.00 6.00 -14.61
N LEU A 112 -3.84 6.64 -14.74
CA LEU A 112 -3.16 7.32 -13.64
C LEU A 112 -3.67 8.75 -13.51
N GLU A 113 -3.45 9.35 -12.34
CA GLU A 113 -3.93 10.70 -12.00
C GLU A 113 -5.46 10.86 -12.18
N ALA A 114 -6.17 9.72 -12.17
CA ALA A 114 -7.59 9.61 -12.39
C ALA A 114 -8.26 9.38 -11.05
N ARG A 115 -8.58 10.47 -10.34
CA ARG A 115 -9.24 10.38 -9.05
C ARG A 115 -10.74 10.14 -9.23
N ALA A 116 -11.24 8.99 -8.79
CA ALA A 116 -12.68 8.75 -8.64
C ALA A 116 -13.28 9.65 -7.55
N MET A 117 -14.39 10.30 -7.85
CA MET A 117 -15.05 11.29 -6.98
C MET A 117 -16.53 10.98 -6.73
N ASP A 118 -17.21 10.35 -7.68
CA ASP A 118 -18.63 10.02 -7.57
C ASP A 118 -18.98 8.76 -8.38
N VAL A 119 -20.23 8.33 -8.32
CA VAL A 119 -20.78 7.16 -8.99
C VAL A 119 -22.05 7.49 -9.78
N ILE A 120 -22.26 6.76 -10.88
CA ILE A 120 -23.54 6.77 -11.60
C ILE A 120 -24.31 5.51 -11.21
N MET A 121 -25.46 5.71 -10.56
CA MET A 121 -26.36 4.64 -10.13
C MET A 121 -27.63 4.64 -10.98
N GLU A 122 -28.12 3.45 -11.31
CA GLU A 122 -29.47 3.22 -11.84
C GLU A 122 -30.13 2.20 -10.91
N ASP A 123 -31.12 2.65 -10.13
CA ASP A 123 -31.67 1.92 -8.99
C ASP A 123 -30.55 1.42 -8.06
N SER A 124 -30.41 0.10 -7.92
CA SER A 124 -29.39 -0.55 -7.10
C SER A 124 -28.17 -1.02 -7.92
N LYS A 125 -27.98 -0.52 -9.14
CA LYS A 125 -26.90 -0.94 -10.04
C LYS A 125 -25.93 0.20 -10.30
N LEU A 126 -24.66 -0.03 -10.00
CA LEU A 126 -23.57 0.85 -10.39
C LEU A 126 -23.34 0.74 -11.90
N LYS A 127 -23.28 1.88 -12.59
CA LYS A 127 -23.14 1.97 -14.06
C LYS A 127 -21.87 2.68 -14.50
N GLY A 128 -21.31 3.55 -13.66
CA GLY A 128 -20.09 4.26 -13.98
C GLY A 128 -19.48 4.96 -12.78
N ILE A 129 -18.23 5.35 -12.96
CA ILE A 129 -17.45 6.14 -12.02
C ILE A 129 -17.24 7.53 -12.61
N VAL A 130 -17.51 8.57 -11.83
CA VAL A 130 -17.23 9.96 -12.20
C VAL A 130 -15.85 10.32 -11.64
N LEU A 131 -14.97 10.79 -12.52
CA LEU A 131 -13.63 11.22 -12.18
C LEU A 131 -13.60 12.71 -11.81
N ALA A 132 -12.49 13.16 -11.21
CA ALA A 132 -12.32 14.55 -10.78
C ALA A 132 -12.29 15.58 -11.92
N ASP A 133 -12.02 15.13 -13.15
CA ASP A 133 -12.11 15.93 -14.38
C ASP A 133 -13.49 15.86 -15.05
N GLU A 134 -14.48 15.32 -14.34
CA GLU A 134 -15.86 15.09 -14.81
C GLU A 134 -16.00 14.01 -15.89
N THR A 135 -14.90 13.35 -16.29
CA THR A 135 -14.96 12.20 -17.19
C THR A 135 -15.71 11.04 -16.51
N ILE A 136 -16.59 10.38 -17.26
CA ILE A 136 -17.33 9.21 -16.77
C ILE A 136 -16.76 7.93 -17.38
N VAL A 137 -16.39 6.98 -16.51
CA VAL A 137 -15.93 5.65 -16.91
C VAL A 137 -17.06 4.65 -16.67
N TYR A 138 -17.71 4.23 -17.76
CA TYR A 138 -18.78 3.22 -17.71
C TYR A 138 -18.22 1.79 -17.68
N GLY A 139 -18.93 0.90 -16.97
CA GLY A 139 -18.55 -0.51 -16.84
C GLY A 139 -19.73 -1.41 -16.49
N ASP A 140 -19.50 -2.71 -16.57
CA ASP A 140 -20.48 -3.75 -16.24
C ASP A 140 -20.22 -4.32 -14.83
N VAL A 141 -18.96 -4.36 -14.41
CA VAL A 141 -18.50 -4.87 -13.11
C VAL A 141 -17.53 -3.86 -12.50
N PHE A 142 -17.64 -3.62 -11.20
CA PHE A 142 -16.83 -2.67 -10.46
C PHE A 142 -16.16 -3.36 -9.27
N ILE A 143 -14.85 -3.17 -9.13
CA ILE A 143 -14.05 -3.72 -8.02
C ILE A 143 -13.41 -2.54 -7.29
N GLU A 144 -13.90 -2.25 -6.08
CA GLU A 144 -13.33 -1.20 -5.25
C GLU A 144 -12.11 -1.72 -4.48
N THR A 145 -10.93 -1.15 -4.79
CA THR A 145 -9.65 -1.43 -4.13
C THR A 145 -8.96 -0.14 -3.70
N THR A 146 -9.75 0.89 -3.36
CA THR A 146 -9.27 2.23 -2.98
C THR A 146 -8.53 2.27 -1.64
N GLY A 147 -8.66 1.20 -0.86
CA GLY A 147 -8.12 1.11 0.50
C GLY A 147 -8.86 2.04 1.47
N SER A 148 -8.33 2.15 2.68
CA SER A 148 -8.98 2.87 3.79
C SER A 148 -8.10 3.92 4.45
N THR A 149 -7.02 4.36 3.77
CA THR A 149 -6.16 5.40 4.34
C THR A 149 -6.92 6.72 4.41
N GLY A 150 -6.96 7.32 5.60
CA GLY A 150 -7.72 8.53 5.86
C GLY A 150 -7.26 9.74 5.04
N PRO A 151 -8.17 10.66 4.69
CA PRO A 151 -7.82 11.94 4.07
C PRO A 151 -7.04 12.83 5.04
N ILE A 152 -6.49 13.95 4.54
CA ILE A 152 -5.75 14.93 5.35
C ILE A 152 -6.57 15.39 6.56
N GLY A 153 -7.90 15.55 6.42
CA GLY A 153 -8.78 15.89 7.54
C GLY A 153 -8.73 14.87 8.68
N ASN A 154 -8.62 13.57 8.38
CA ASN A 154 -8.47 12.53 9.40
C ASN A 154 -7.07 12.58 10.02
N CYS A 155 -6.03 12.86 9.23
CA CYS A 155 -4.68 13.02 9.75
C CYS A 155 -4.58 14.20 10.73
N LEU A 156 -5.29 15.30 10.47
CA LEU A 156 -5.38 16.47 11.35
C LEU A 156 -6.24 16.20 12.59
N LYS A 157 -7.40 15.55 12.41
CA LYS A 157 -8.38 15.35 13.49
C LYS A 157 -7.96 14.25 14.48
N TYR A 158 -7.43 13.15 13.97
CA TYR A 158 -7.17 11.94 14.77
C TYR A 158 -5.69 11.64 14.95
N GLY A 159 -4.80 12.39 14.30
CA GLY A 159 -3.36 12.15 14.26
C GLY A 159 -2.52 13.38 14.53
N ASN A 160 -1.29 13.34 14.03
CA ASN A 160 -0.30 14.41 14.23
C ASN A 160 -0.20 15.37 13.03
N GLY A 161 -1.24 15.42 12.18
CA GLY A 161 -1.23 16.18 10.93
C GLY A 161 -0.69 15.42 9.73
N CYS A 162 -0.49 16.12 8.61
CA CYS A 162 -0.07 15.52 7.34
C CYS A 162 1.46 15.53 7.22
N SER A 163 2.07 14.35 7.12
CA SER A 163 3.51 14.17 6.84
C SER A 163 3.82 13.95 5.35
N MET A 164 2.86 14.22 4.46
CA MET A 164 2.97 13.99 3.02
C MET A 164 3.44 12.56 2.68
N CYS A 165 2.69 11.56 3.14
CA CYS A 165 2.96 10.16 2.79
C CYS A 165 2.84 9.93 1.26
N ILE A 166 3.21 8.74 0.81
CA ILE A 166 3.27 8.39 -0.63
C ILE A 166 1.94 8.56 -1.39
N LEU A 167 0.80 8.64 -0.67
CA LEU A 167 -0.50 8.92 -1.27
C LEU A 167 -0.66 10.38 -1.74
N ARG A 168 0.20 11.29 -1.26
CA ARG A 168 0.35 12.69 -1.72
C ARG A 168 -1.00 13.39 -1.92
N CYS A 169 -1.85 13.32 -0.90
CA CYS A 169 -3.18 13.95 -0.90
C CYS A 169 -3.17 15.45 -1.24
N PRO A 170 -2.15 16.26 -0.90
CA PRO A 170 -2.09 17.66 -1.34
C PRO A 170 -2.04 17.82 -2.87
N SER A 171 -1.45 16.86 -3.59
CA SER A 171 -1.33 16.90 -5.06
C SER A 171 -2.51 16.23 -5.76
N TYR A 172 -2.92 15.05 -5.27
CA TYR A 172 -3.91 14.21 -5.97
C TYR A 172 -5.30 14.22 -5.31
N GLY A 173 -5.47 14.95 -4.21
CA GLY A 173 -6.68 14.96 -3.41
C GLY A 173 -6.89 13.68 -2.56
N PRO A 174 -7.90 13.69 -1.66
CA PRO A 174 -8.26 12.54 -0.82
C PRO A 174 -8.96 11.41 -1.59
N ARG A 175 -8.99 10.20 -1.00
CA ARG A 175 -9.84 9.07 -1.43
C ARG A 175 -11.31 9.41 -1.17
N ALA A 176 -12.17 9.12 -2.14
CA ALA A 176 -13.62 9.05 -1.96
C ALA A 176 -14.03 7.60 -1.63
N SER A 177 -15.05 7.43 -0.79
CA SER A 177 -15.60 6.11 -0.49
C SER A 177 -16.62 5.71 -1.55
N ILE A 178 -16.24 4.79 -2.45
CA ILE A 178 -17.12 4.43 -3.57
C ILE A 178 -18.31 3.61 -3.05
N SER A 179 -18.08 2.69 -2.12
CA SER A 179 -19.12 2.01 -1.33
C SER A 179 -20.11 3.00 -0.72
N SER A 180 -19.63 4.02 -0.02
CA SER A 180 -20.51 5.04 0.59
C SER A 180 -21.26 5.88 -0.43
N LEU A 181 -20.62 6.26 -1.53
CA LEU A 181 -21.27 6.99 -2.63
C LEU A 181 -22.33 6.12 -3.33
N ALA A 182 -22.15 4.80 -3.35
CA ALA A 182 -23.14 3.83 -3.80
C ALA A 182 -24.22 3.50 -2.74
N GLY A 183 -24.24 4.19 -1.60
CA GLY A 183 -25.25 4.04 -0.56
C GLY A 183 -24.98 2.96 0.49
N ILE A 184 -23.75 2.44 0.59
CA ILE A 184 -23.34 1.42 1.56
C ILE A 184 -22.50 2.06 2.68
N GLU A 185 -22.85 1.82 3.94
CA GLU A 185 -22.04 2.29 5.06
C GLU A 185 -20.68 1.60 5.14
N ASP A 186 -19.61 2.39 5.29
CA ASP A 186 -18.27 1.90 5.56
C ASP A 186 -18.14 1.37 7.00
N ILE A 187 -17.50 0.22 7.17
CA ILE A 187 -17.14 -0.27 8.49
C ILE A 187 -15.99 0.56 9.05
N VAL A 188 -16.20 1.21 10.19
CA VAL A 188 -15.21 2.08 10.81
C VAL A 188 -14.48 1.37 11.95
N GLY A 189 -13.18 1.17 11.78
CA GLY A 189 -12.31 0.65 12.85
C GLY A 189 -12.06 1.68 13.95
N LYS A 190 -12.13 1.22 15.21
CA LYS A 190 -11.82 2.01 16.41
C LYS A 190 -10.60 1.46 17.15
N ARG A 191 -9.84 2.34 17.78
CA ARG A 191 -8.82 2.02 18.79
C ARG A 191 -9.47 1.79 20.16
N GLY A 192 -8.70 1.25 21.09
CA GLY A 192 -9.17 0.99 22.47
C GLY A 192 -9.51 2.24 23.29
N ASP A 193 -9.15 3.43 22.80
CA ASP A 193 -9.52 4.74 23.36
C ASP A 193 -10.79 5.33 22.70
N GLU A 194 -11.57 4.50 22.00
CA GLU A 194 -12.74 4.89 21.19
C GLU A 194 -12.44 5.88 20.05
N CYS A 195 -11.17 6.19 19.77
CA CYS A 195 -10.80 7.02 18.63
C CYS A 195 -10.79 6.21 17.33
N TYR A 196 -11.26 6.81 16.24
CA TYR A 196 -11.28 6.16 14.93
C TYR A 196 -9.88 5.99 14.32
N GLY A 197 -9.71 4.89 13.60
CA GLY A 197 -8.51 4.57 12.83
C GLY A 197 -7.29 4.21 13.69
N ALA A 198 -6.21 3.80 13.05
CA ALA A 198 -4.92 3.49 13.68
C ALA A 198 -3.77 4.13 12.89
N PHE A 199 -2.60 4.27 13.51
CA PHE A 199 -1.46 4.99 12.93
C PHE A 199 -0.37 4.05 12.42
N SER A 200 0.10 4.29 11.19
CA SER A 200 1.37 3.71 10.76
C SER A 200 2.53 4.54 11.30
N GLY A 201 3.50 3.85 11.90
CA GLY A 201 4.75 4.46 12.38
C GLY A 201 5.93 4.28 11.42
N SER A 202 5.71 3.72 10.23
CA SER A 202 6.79 3.52 9.25
C SER A 202 7.09 4.83 8.50
N CYS A 203 8.37 5.20 8.45
CA CYS A 203 8.83 6.39 7.74
C CYS A 203 9.74 5.97 6.58
N LYS A 204 9.96 6.88 5.63
CA LYS A 204 10.93 6.67 4.56
C LYS A 204 11.99 7.74 4.67
N LEU A 205 13.23 7.32 4.92
CA LEU A 205 14.39 8.19 4.94
C LEU A 205 15.14 8.09 3.61
N ASN A 206 15.70 9.21 3.17
CA ASN A 206 16.67 9.17 2.08
C ASN A 206 17.91 8.42 2.58
N LYS A 207 18.24 7.28 1.97
CA LYS A 207 19.36 6.44 2.38
C LYS A 207 20.68 7.22 2.37
N ASP A 208 20.83 8.15 1.43
CA ASP A 208 22.04 8.97 1.28
C ASP A 208 22.20 10.03 2.38
N SER A 209 21.17 10.26 3.20
CA SER A 209 21.25 11.14 4.38
C SER A 209 21.84 10.45 5.62
N LEU A 210 22.05 9.13 5.57
CA LEU A 210 22.57 8.34 6.68
C LEU A 210 24.11 8.34 6.69
N SER A 211 24.72 7.96 7.81
CA SER A 211 26.18 7.80 7.88
C SER A 211 26.65 6.65 6.97
N LYS A 212 27.90 6.74 6.49
CA LYS A 212 28.50 5.73 5.61
C LYS A 212 28.42 4.32 6.22
N GLU A 213 28.72 4.21 7.51
CA GLU A 213 28.66 2.94 8.26
C GLU A 213 27.25 2.32 8.27
N VAL A 214 26.21 3.12 8.48
CA VAL A 214 24.82 2.64 8.45
C VAL A 214 24.44 2.20 7.04
N ILE A 215 24.84 2.97 6.01
CA ILE A 215 24.57 2.63 4.61
C ILE A 215 25.24 1.31 4.21
N GLU A 216 26.52 1.14 4.57
CA GLU A 216 27.30 -0.08 4.31
C GLU A 216 26.66 -1.30 4.98
N THR A 217 26.24 -1.16 6.25
CA THR A 217 25.58 -2.25 6.98
C THR A 217 24.22 -2.58 6.37
N LEU A 218 23.39 -1.57 6.03
CA LEU A 218 22.12 -1.79 5.34
C LEU A 218 22.29 -2.50 4.00
N ASN A 219 23.29 -2.11 3.21
CA ASN A 219 23.57 -2.75 1.91
C ASN A 219 24.03 -4.21 2.06
N ARG A 220 24.70 -4.56 3.16
CA ARG A 220 25.23 -5.91 3.40
C ARG A 220 24.21 -6.83 4.06
N GLU A 221 23.53 -6.35 5.10
CA GLU A 221 22.68 -7.15 5.98
C GLU A 221 21.19 -6.94 5.74
N GLY A 222 20.80 -5.86 5.05
CA GLY A 222 19.41 -5.47 4.83
C GLY A 222 18.72 -4.81 6.02
N VAL A 223 19.33 -4.83 7.20
CA VAL A 223 18.79 -4.28 8.44
C VAL A 223 19.88 -3.62 9.27
N VAL A 224 19.53 -2.51 9.94
CA VAL A 224 20.32 -1.90 11.01
C VAL A 224 19.40 -1.58 12.18
N ILE A 225 19.82 -1.92 13.40
CA ILE A 225 19.07 -1.63 14.62
C ILE A 225 19.89 -0.66 15.46
N LEU A 226 19.34 0.52 15.71
CA LEU A 226 19.98 1.58 16.47
C LEU A 226 19.20 1.81 17.76
N LYS A 227 19.88 1.70 18.91
CA LYS A 227 19.27 2.00 20.20
C LYS A 227 18.94 3.49 20.30
N ILE A 228 17.74 3.81 20.76
CA ILE A 228 17.31 5.17 21.06
C ILE A 228 17.84 5.55 22.47
N PRO A 229 18.20 6.83 22.74
CA PRO A 229 18.53 7.29 24.09
C PRO A 229 17.43 6.92 25.10
N ASP A 230 17.81 6.58 26.33
CA ASP A 230 16.84 6.02 27.30
C ASP A 230 15.73 7.03 27.64
N GLU A 231 16.05 8.33 27.62
CA GLU A 231 15.14 9.46 27.79
C GLU A 231 14.09 9.62 26.68
N ASP A 232 14.36 9.10 25.48
CA ASP A 232 13.47 9.19 24.30
C ASP A 232 12.58 7.95 24.13
N ILE A 233 12.75 6.93 24.99
CA ILE A 233 11.95 5.70 24.93
C ILE A 233 10.52 5.98 25.38
N ASN A 234 9.60 5.98 24.41
CA ASN A 234 8.16 6.06 24.64
C ASN A 234 7.50 4.70 24.34
N LEU A 235 7.08 3.98 25.39
CA LEU A 235 6.35 2.71 25.27
C LEU A 235 4.87 2.89 24.89
N GLU A 236 4.24 4.02 25.24
CA GLU A 236 2.82 4.28 24.98
C GLU A 236 2.51 4.33 23.48
N LYS A 237 3.50 4.70 22.65
CA LYS A 237 3.36 4.73 21.18
C LYS A 237 3.03 3.36 20.57
N LEU A 238 3.26 2.25 21.29
CA LEU A 238 2.91 0.91 20.82
C LEU A 238 1.39 0.70 20.75
N ASN A 239 0.60 1.41 21.57
CA ASN A 239 -0.86 1.26 21.65
C ASN A 239 -1.60 1.81 20.43
N ILE A 240 -0.97 2.71 19.66
CA ILE A 240 -1.61 3.39 18.51
C ILE A 240 -1.23 2.76 17.16
N LYS A 241 -0.37 1.74 17.16
CA LYS A 241 0.14 1.14 15.92
C LYS A 241 -0.95 0.39 15.15
N VAL A 242 -1.04 0.68 13.85
CA VAL A 242 -1.90 -0.07 12.92
C VAL A 242 -1.40 -1.51 12.72
N CYS A 243 -0.09 -1.67 12.60
CA CYS A 243 0.55 -2.97 12.41
C CYS A 243 0.87 -3.60 13.77
N GLN A 244 -0.04 -4.44 14.28
CA GLN A 244 0.09 -5.10 15.59
C GLN A 244 1.37 -5.94 15.71
N GLN A 245 1.86 -6.52 14.61
CA GLN A 245 3.13 -7.25 14.58
C GLN A 245 4.36 -6.41 14.96
N TYR A 246 4.27 -5.08 14.89
CA TYR A 246 5.34 -4.15 15.27
C TYR A 246 5.08 -3.48 16.63
N ALA A 247 4.08 -3.92 17.38
CA ALA A 247 3.78 -3.44 18.73
C ALA A 247 4.65 -4.17 19.78
N LEU A 248 5.96 -4.29 19.51
CA LEU A 248 6.94 -4.95 20.38
C LEU A 248 7.83 -3.91 21.05
N LYS A 249 8.39 -4.22 22.23
CA LYS A 249 9.26 -3.30 23.00
C LYS A 249 10.48 -2.86 22.20
N GLU A 250 10.99 -3.73 21.33
CA GLU A 250 12.10 -3.48 20.43
C GLU A 250 11.84 -2.27 19.52
N PHE A 251 10.61 -2.08 19.05
CA PHE A 251 10.22 -0.92 18.23
C PHE A 251 9.98 0.36 19.06
N ALA A 252 9.92 0.25 20.38
CA ALA A 252 9.93 1.40 21.27
C ALA A 252 11.33 1.84 21.65
N GLN A 253 12.23 0.88 21.83
CA GLN A 253 13.60 1.08 22.32
C GLN A 253 14.63 1.31 21.19
N ASN A 254 14.28 0.98 19.94
CA ASN A 254 15.18 1.05 18.81
C ASN A 254 14.54 1.71 17.59
N VAL A 255 15.37 2.34 16.76
CA VAL A 255 15.09 2.60 15.35
C VAL A 255 15.56 1.37 14.56
N ILE A 256 14.63 0.76 13.82
CA ILE A 256 14.90 -0.39 12.96
C ILE A 256 14.85 0.13 11.53
N LEU A 257 15.99 0.15 10.86
CA LEU A 257 16.13 0.58 9.48
C LEU A 257 16.17 -0.65 8.57
N LEU A 258 15.38 -0.63 7.50
CA LEU A 258 15.32 -1.72 6.51
C LEU A 258 15.68 -1.20 5.13
N ASP A 259 16.50 -1.96 4.40
CA ASP A 259 16.93 -1.58 3.05
C ASP A 259 15.93 -2.04 1.98
N THR A 260 15.03 -1.15 1.61
CA THR A 260 14.01 -1.39 0.58
C THR A 260 14.30 -0.59 -0.70
N GLY A 261 15.57 -0.23 -0.95
CA GLY A 261 15.94 0.77 -1.97
C GLY A 261 16.19 2.14 -1.33
N HIS A 262 15.34 2.49 -0.38
CA HIS A 262 15.54 3.54 0.60
C HIS A 262 15.76 2.93 1.99
N ALA A 263 15.89 3.77 3.03
CA ALA A 263 15.84 3.31 4.41
C ALA A 263 14.40 3.49 4.94
N LEU A 264 13.71 2.37 5.14
CA LEU A 264 12.40 2.29 5.81
C LEU A 264 12.56 2.24 7.33
#